data_AF-A0AAU5BT97-F1
#
_entry.id   AF-A0AAU5BT97-F1
#
_cell.length_a   1.000
_cell.length_b   1.000
_cell.length_c   1.000
_cell.angle_alpha   90.00
_cell.angle_beta   90.00
_cell.angle_gamma   90.00
#
_symmetry.space_group_name_H-M   'P 1'
#
loop_
_entity.id
_entity.type
_entity.pdbx_description
1 polymer ?
#
loop_
_entity_poly.entity_id
_entity_poly.type
_entity_poly.pdbx_seq_one_letter_code
_entity_poly.pdbx_strand_id
1 'polypeptide(L)' 'MGCGDACPVVPGHRYLDRPVPDPDGAPIAVVRSLRDAIDARITALLDTLPSA' A
#
# COMPACT_ATOMS: atom_id res chain seq x y z
N MET A 1 -1.26 5.61 -9.77
CA MET A 1 -1.26 4.93 -8.45
C MET A 1 -0.46 5.79 -7.49
N GLY A 2 -1.12 6.42 -6.51
CA GLY A 2 -0.55 7.48 -5.67
C GLY A 2 -0.56 8.85 -6.38
N CYS A 3 -0.87 9.90 -5.63
CA CYS A 3 -0.61 11.30 -5.99
C CYS A 3 0.89 11.60 -6.19
N GLY A 4 1.78 10.70 -5.78
CA GLY A 4 3.23 10.93 -5.76
C GLY A 4 3.56 12.16 -4.90
N ASP A 5 4.44 13.01 -5.42
CA ASP A 5 4.80 14.28 -4.79
C ASP A 5 3.66 15.32 -4.77
N ALA A 6 2.54 15.05 -5.46
CA ALA A 6 1.40 15.96 -5.50
C ALA A 6 0.53 15.88 -4.23
N CYS A 7 0.75 14.91 -3.34
CA CYS A 7 0.00 14.89 -2.09
C CYS A 7 0.51 15.97 -1.12
N PRO A 8 -0.35 16.89 -0.66
CA PRO A 8 0.03 17.82 0.39
C PRO A 8 0.32 17.05 1.68
N VAL A 9 1.43 17.39 2.33
CA VAL A 9 1.82 16.84 3.62
C VAL A 9 1.03 17.54 4.72
N VAL A 10 0.23 16.77 5.46
CA VAL A 10 -0.63 17.22 6.54
C VAL A 10 0.04 16.88 7.87
N PRO A 11 0.23 17.85 8.78
CA PRO A 11 0.82 17.62 10.09
C PRO A 11 0.04 16.59 10.91
N GLY A 12 0.74 15.77 11.70
CA GLY A 12 0.12 14.76 12.57
C GLY A 12 -0.24 13.44 11.88
N HIS A 13 -0.05 13.33 10.57
CA HIS A 13 -0.27 12.07 9.84
C HIS A 13 1.03 11.26 9.68
N ARG A 14 0.92 9.95 9.86
CA ARG A 14 1.98 8.99 9.50
C ARG A 14 1.80 8.61 8.02
N TYR A 15 2.64 9.18 7.17
CA TYR A 15 2.69 8.82 5.75
C TYR A 15 3.48 7.53 5.57
N LEU A 16 2.97 6.63 4.73
CA LEU A 16 3.60 5.37 4.36
C LEU A 16 3.64 5.31 2.83
N ASP A 17 4.83 5.46 2.26
CA ASP A 17 5.02 5.22 0.84
C ASP A 17 5.31 3.73 0.60
N ARG A 18 4.41 3.07 -0.12
CA ARG A 18 4.49 1.64 -0.43
C ARG A 18 4.18 1.46 -1.91
N PRO A 19 5.20 1.54 -2.78
CA PRO A 19 4.99 1.35 -4.20
C PRO A 19 4.45 -0.06 -4.46
N VAL A 20 3.45 -0.12 -5.33
CA VAL A 20 2.86 -1.35 -5.86
C VAL A 20 2.93 -1.24 -7.37
N PRO A 21 3.54 -2.22 -8.06
CA PRO A 21 3.55 -2.26 -9.53
C PRO A 21 2.14 -2.18 -10.11
N ASP A 22 2.00 -1.53 -11.26
CA ASP A 22 0.73 -1.50 -11.99
C ASP A 22 0.38 -2.92 -12.47
N PRO A 23 -0.76 -3.49 -12.07
CA PRO A 23 -1.17 -4.81 -12.52
C PRO A 23 -1.76 -4.82 -13.94
N ASP A 24 -1.97 -3.66 -14.58
CA ASP A 24 -2.57 -3.62 -15.92
C ASP A 24 -1.73 -4.37 -16.96
N GLY A 25 -2.39 -5.20 -17.76
CA GLY A 25 -1.75 -6.10 -18.71
C GLY A 25 -0.94 -7.26 -18.11
N ALA A 26 -0.82 -7.38 -16.78
CA ALA A 26 -0.06 -8.46 -16.15
C ALA A 26 -0.83 -9.80 -16.15
N PRO A 27 -0.13 -10.95 -16.20
CA PRO A 27 -0.77 -12.26 -16.02
C PRO A 27 -1.47 -12.37 -14.66
N ILE A 28 -2.60 -13.09 -14.62
CA ILE A 28 -3.39 -13.25 -13.39
C ILE A 28 -2.60 -13.82 -12.20
N ALA A 29 -1.59 -14.65 -12.45
CA ALA A 29 -0.70 -15.16 -11.41
C ALA A 29 0.11 -14.04 -10.74
N VAL A 30 0.60 -13.08 -11.53
CA VAL A 30 1.33 -11.91 -11.02
C VAL A 30 0.38 -11.03 -10.20
N VAL A 31 -0.81 -10.76 -10.72
CA VAL A 31 -1.83 -9.97 -10.00
C VAL A 31 -2.18 -10.60 -8.64
N ARG A 32 -2.34 -11.93 -8.59
CA ARG A 32 -2.59 -12.66 -7.33
C ARG A 32 -1.42 -12.51 -6.35
N SER A 33 -0.19 -12.66 -6.82
CA SER A 33 0.99 -12.45 -5.95
C SER A 33 1.10 -11.02 -5.40
N LEU A 34 0.76 -10.01 -6.22
CA LEU A 34 0.72 -8.62 -5.79
C LEU A 34 -0.35 -8.39 -4.72
N ARG A 35 -1.56 -8.93 -4.93
CA ARG A 35 -2.64 -8.88 -3.93
C ARG A 35 -2.19 -9.52 -2.61
N ASP A 36 -1.59 -10.70 -2.66
CA ASP A 36 -1.19 -11.42 -1.45
C ASP A 36 -0.06 -10.67 -0.70
N ALA A 37 0.85 -10.02 -1.44
CA ALA A 37 1.87 -9.16 -0.86
C ALA A 37 1.29 -7.89 -0.22
N ILE A 38 0.25 -7.29 -0.81
CA ILE A 38 -0.47 -6.14 -0.22
C ILE A 38 -1.17 -6.58 1.06
N ASP A 39 -1.88 -7.71 1.02
CA ASP A 39 -2.60 -8.25 2.17
C ASP A 39 -1.67 -8.41 3.38
N ALA A 40 -0.55 -9.11 3.21
CA ALA A 40 0.44 -9.28 4.27
C ALA A 40 0.97 -7.95 4.85
N ARG A 41 1.19 -6.94 3.98
CA ARG A 41 1.65 -5.61 4.41
C ARG A 41 0.58 -4.84 5.19
N ILE A 42 -0.70 -5.04 4.86
CA ILE A 42 -1.81 -4.40 5.57
C ILE A 42 -2.03 -5.10 6.90
N THR A 43 -2.04 -6.44 6.95
CA THR A 43 -2.14 -7.20 8.21
C THR A 43 -1.04 -6.77 9.19
N ALA A 44 0.22 -6.73 8.74
CA ALA A 44 1.32 -6.28 9.58
C ALA A 44 1.20 -4.80 9.99
N LEU A 45 0.55 -3.95 9.18
CA LEU A 45 0.30 -2.56 9.57
C LEU A 45 -0.71 -2.48 10.71
N LEU A 46 -1.80 -3.27 10.62
CA LEU A 46 -2.86 -3.30 11.64
C LEU A 46 -2.29 -3.63 13.02
N ASP A 47 -1.34 -4.56 13.11
CA ASP A 47 -0.67 -4.92 14.37
C ASP A 47 0.12 -3.75 14.99
N THR A 48 0.50 -2.75 14.19
CA THR A 48 1.26 -1.57 14.65
C THR A 48 0.38 -0.36 14.94
N LEU A 49 -0.92 -0.44 14.66
CA LEU A 49 -1.83 0.66 14.93
C LEU A 49 -2.18 0.67 16.43
N PRO A 50 -2.29 1.87 17.05
CA PRO A 50 -2.81 1.96 18.40
C PRO A 50 -4.23 1.39 18.44
N SER A 51 -4.58 0.67 19.51
CA SER A 51 -5.98 0.36 19.77
C SER A 51 -6.73 1.67 20.06
N ALA A 52 -7.97 1.76 19.56
CA ALA A 52 -8.87 2.86 19.87
C ALA A 52 -9.23 2.90 21.36
#